data_AF-A0A5B9QXW0-F1
#
_entry.id   AF-A0A5B9QXW0-F1
#
_cell.length_a   1.000
_cell.length_b   1.000
_cell.length_c   1.000
_cell.angle_alpha   90.00
_cell.angle_beta   90.00
_cell.angle_gamma   90.00
#
_symmetry.space_group_name_H-M   'P 1'
#
loop_
_entity.id
_entity.type
_entity.pdbx_description
1 polymer ?
#
loop_
_entity_poly.entity_id
_entity_poly.type
_entity_poly.pdbx_seq_one_letter_code
_entity_poly.pdbx_strand_id
1 'polypeptide(L)' 'MVCTEVVYRSYEGLGSIRFQLTRRAGRQTLAAEDLLNLAISQRYFDQVAVFCPLHSDQILLGNEMTDVLRKTIAVS' A
#
# COMPACT_ATOMS: atom_id res chain seq x y z
N MET A 1 -12.57 -5.19 7.96
CA MET A 1 -11.11 -5.28 7.72
C MET A 1 -10.50 -3.98 8.23
N VAL A 2 -9.53 -4.05 9.16
CA VAL A 2 -8.98 -2.90 9.92
C VAL A 2 -7.45 -2.80 9.78
N CYS A 3 -6.84 -3.58 8.88
CA CYS A 3 -5.39 -3.66 8.74
C CYS A 3 -4.76 -2.30 8.39
N THR A 4 -5.41 -1.49 7.55
CA THR A 4 -4.90 -0.16 7.17
C THR A 4 -5.02 0.86 8.31
N GLU A 5 -5.96 0.68 9.24
CA GLU A 5 -6.08 1.53 10.44
C GLU A 5 -4.89 1.33 11.38
N VAL A 6 -4.39 0.09 11.51
CA VAL A 6 -3.19 -0.20 12.31
C VAL A 6 -1.98 0.49 11.70
N VAL A 7 -1.81 0.42 10.38
CA VAL A 7 -0.73 1.15 9.68
C VAL A 7 -0.89 2.67 9.89
N TYR A 8 -2.08 3.21 9.67
CA TYR A 8 -2.38 4.63 9.87
C TYR A 8 -1.98 5.09 11.28
N ARG A 9 -2.50 4.45 12.33
CA ARG A 9 -2.22 4.82 13.73
C ARG A 9 -0.77 4.62 14.14
N SER A 10 -0.04 3.70 13.50
CA SER A 10 1.38 3.46 13.80
C SER A 10 2.27 4.60 13.30
N TYR A 11 1.84 5.31 12.26
CA TYR A 11 2.64 6.36 11.60
C TYR A 11 2.03 7.76 11.68
N GLU A 12 0.74 7.89 12.01
CA GLU A 12 0.07 9.18 12.14
C GLU A 12 0.79 10.06 13.17
N GLY A 13 1.15 11.27 12.76
CA GLY A 13 1.87 12.23 13.60
C GLY A 13 3.38 11.97 13.73
N LEU A 14 3.92 10.91 13.10
CA LEU A 14 5.34 10.62 13.11
C LEU A 14 6.06 11.22 11.89
N GLY A 15 7.05 12.07 12.18
CA GLY A 15 7.94 12.65 11.16
C GLY A 15 7.18 13.39 10.07
N SER A 16 7.55 13.14 8.82
CA SER A 16 6.95 13.77 7.63
C SER A 16 5.88 12.91 6.95
N ILE A 17 5.51 11.77 7.54
CA ILE A 17 4.54 10.85 6.92
C ILE A 17 3.15 11.48 7.00
N ARG A 18 2.50 11.60 5.83
CA ARG A 18 1.14 12.12 5.70
C ARG A 18 0.31 11.20 4.82
N PHE A 19 -0.79 10.72 5.38
CA PHE A 19 -1.78 9.94 4.65
C PHE A 19 -2.92 10.84 4.20
N GLN A 20 -3.40 10.64 2.98
CA GLN A 20 -4.64 11.24 2.53
C GLN A 20 -5.77 10.27 2.84
N LEU A 21 -6.58 10.59 3.85
CA LEU A 21 -7.76 9.80 4.16
C LEU A 21 -8.87 10.11 3.16
N THR A 22 -9.59 9.07 2.74
CA THR A 22 -10.77 9.19 1.89
C THR A 22 -12.01 8.81 2.66
N ARG A 23 -13.12 9.49 2.37
CA ARG A 23 -14.40 9.20 3.03
C ARG A 23 -15.05 7.97 2.40
N ARG A 24 -15.17 6.88 3.16
CA ARG A 24 -15.86 5.65 2.74
C ARG A 24 -16.90 5.28 3.79
N ALA A 25 -18.15 5.05 3.36
CA ALA A 25 -19.29 4.78 4.24
C ALA A 25 -19.43 5.79 5.43
N GLY A 26 -19.19 7.07 5.14
CA GLY A 26 -19.32 8.16 6.12
C GLY A 26 -18.12 8.36 7.06
N ARG A 27 -17.16 7.43 7.08
CA ARG A 27 -15.94 7.50 7.92
C ARG A 27 -14.72 7.88 7.09
N GLN A 28 -13.75 8.55 7.70
CA GLN A 28 -12.43 8.76 7.09
C GLN A 28 -11.62 7.48 7.25
N THR A 29 -11.09 6.96 6.15
CA THR A 29 -10.36 5.69 6.13
C THR A 29 -9.17 5.77 5.20
N LEU A 30 -8.09 5.08 5.57
CA LEU A 30 -6.96 4.82 4.69
C LEU A 30 -7.22 3.55 3.87
N ALA A 31 -7.10 3.64 2.55
CA ALA A 31 -7.27 2.47 1.69
C ALA A 31 -5.97 1.67 1.57
N ALA A 32 -6.08 0.38 1.25
CA ALA A 32 -4.91 -0.44 0.93
C ALA A 32 -4.24 0.06 -0.35
N GLU A 33 -5.04 0.47 -1.35
CA GLU A 33 -4.56 1.08 -2.58
C GLU A 33 -3.69 2.32 -2.33
N ASP A 34 -4.05 3.15 -1.33
CA ASP A 34 -3.29 4.36 -0.99
C ASP A 34 -1.89 4.02 -0.46
N LEU A 35 -1.77 2.96 0.35
CA LEU A 35 -0.48 2.47 0.85
C LEU A 35 0.40 1.96 -0.29
N LEU A 36 -0.19 1.19 -1.22
CA LEU A 36 0.52 0.70 -2.39
C LEU A 36 0.97 1.86 -3.29
N ASN A 37 0.13 2.88 -3.49
CA ASN A 37 0.48 4.06 -4.27
C ASN A 37 1.66 4.84 -3.66
N LEU A 38 1.69 4.99 -2.32
CA LEU A 38 2.81 5.61 -1.62
C LEU A 38 4.10 4.82 -1.84
N ALA A 39 4.06 3.50 -1.69
CA ALA A 39 5.22 2.63 -1.92
C ALA A 39 5.71 2.69 -3.39
N ILE A 40 4.82 2.61 -4.38
CA ILE A 40 5.16 2.71 -5.82
C ILE A 40 5.74 4.08 -6.16
N SER A 41 5.20 5.14 -5.56
CA SER A 41 5.71 6.51 -5.73
C SER A 41 7.00 6.77 -4.95
N GLN A 42 7.58 5.75 -4.30
CA GLN A 42 8.76 5.84 -3.43
C GLN A 42 8.61 6.92 -2.35
N ARG A 43 7.41 7.02 -1.79
CA ARG A 43 7.06 7.95 -0.71
C ARG A 43 6.83 7.18 0.58
N TYR A 44 7.63 7.51 1.58
CA TYR A 44 7.59 6.98 2.96
C TYR A 44 7.89 5.49 3.12
N PHE A 45 7.66 4.66 2.09
CA PHE A 45 7.83 3.22 2.13
C PHE A 45 8.72 2.72 0.99
N ASP A 46 9.67 1.85 1.35
CA ASP A 46 10.44 1.06 0.40
C ASP A 46 9.75 -0.29 0.17
N GLN A 47 9.70 -0.70 -1.09
CA GLN A 47 9.18 -2.01 -1.47
C GLN A 47 10.28 -3.05 -1.31
N VAL A 48 10.04 -4.06 -0.48
CA VAL A 48 11.03 -5.11 -0.19
C VAL A 48 10.64 -6.44 -0.86
N ALA A 49 9.36 -6.78 -0.83
CA ALA A 49 8.83 -8.01 -1.42
C ALA A 49 7.32 -7.87 -1.73
N VAL A 50 6.81 -8.71 -2.63
CA VAL A 50 5.36 -8.87 -2.85
C VAL A 50 4.99 -10.36 -2.89
N PHE A 51 3.83 -10.67 -2.35
CA PHE A 51 3.17 -11.96 -2.50
C PHE A 51 1.79 -11.73 -3.09
N CYS A 52 1.53 -12.26 -4.29
CA CYS A 52 0.28 -12.09 -4.99
C CYS A 52 -0.08 -13.38 -5.76
N PRO A 53 -0.87 -14.29 -5.15
CA PRO A 53 -1.23 -15.59 -5.75
C PRO A 53 -1.88 -15.52 -7.14
N LEU A 54 -2.47 -14.38 -7.50
CA LEU A 54 -3.03 -14.14 -8.84
C LEU A 54 -1.94 -14.02 -9.93
N HIS A 55 -0.71 -13.68 -9.55
CA HIS A 55 0.43 -13.50 -10.45
C HIS A 55 1.54 -14.53 -10.23
N SER A 56 1.77 -14.95 -8.98
CA SER A 56 2.77 -15.96 -8.62
C SER A 56 2.47 -16.56 -7.24
N ASP A 57 2.77 -17.84 -7.07
CA ASP A 57 2.71 -18.56 -5.78
C ASP A 57 3.98 -18.36 -4.92
N GLN A 58 4.92 -17.55 -5.39
CA GLN A 58 6.18 -17.25 -4.70
C GLN A 58 6.23 -15.81 -4.20
N ILE A 59 7.13 -15.55 -3.26
CA ILE A 59 7.50 -14.19 -2.86
C ILE A 59 8.43 -13.63 -3.94
N LEU A 60 8.02 -12.52 -4.55
CA LEU A 60 8.80 -11.84 -5.58
C LEU A 60 9.55 -10.66 -4.99
N LEU A 61 10.72 -10.38 -5.55
CA LEU A 61 11.64 -9.33 -5.12
C LEU A 61 12.05 -8.46 -6.32
N GLY A 62 12.63 -7.29 -6.05
CA GLY A 62 13.25 -6.44 -7.08
C GLY A 62 12.31 -6.02 -8.21
N ASN A 63 12.74 -6.24 -9.45
CA ASN A 63 11.98 -5.79 -10.63
C ASN A 63 10.66 -6.55 -10.80
N GLU A 64 10.65 -7.87 -10.55
CA GLU A 64 9.45 -8.70 -10.68
C GLU A 64 8.35 -8.26 -9.69
N MET A 65 8.77 -7.86 -8.48
CA MET A 65 7.88 -7.28 -7.48
C MET A 65 7.23 -5.98 -7.98
N THR A 66 8.02 -5.09 -8.59
CA THR A 66 7.54 -3.79 -9.07
C THR A 66 6.47 -3.94 -10.15
N ASP A 67 6.65 -4.89 -11.07
CA ASP A 67 5.69 -5.16 -12.13
C ASP A 67 4.36 -5.69 -11.59
N VAL A 68 4.40 -6.57 -10.60
CA VAL A 68 3.18 -7.10 -9.95
C VAL A 68 2.45 -6.00 -9.16
N LEU A 69 3.18 -5.15 -8.44
CA LEU A 69 2.57 -4.03 -7.71
C LEU A 69 1.86 -3.06 -8.66
N ARG A 70 2.49 -2.70 -9.80
CA ARG A 70 1.87 -1.83 -10.81
C ARG A 70 0.60 -2.44 -11.42
N LYS A 71 0.61 -3.74 -11.74
CA LYS A 71 -0.57 -4.45 -12.24
C LYS A 71 -1.71 -4.48 -11.22
N THR A 72 -1.38 -4.58 -9.94
CA THR A 72 -2.39 -4.62 -8.86
C THR A 72 -3.16 -3.29 -8.75
N ILE A 73 -2.45 -2.16 -8.81
CA ILE A 73 -3.10 -0.84 -8.72
C ILE A 73 -3.86 -0.49 -10.01
N ALA A 74 -3.35 -0.86 -11.19
CA ALA A 74 -4.00 -0.55 -12.47
C ALA A 74 -5.36 -1.25 -12.68
N VAL A 75 -5.67 -2.26 -11.86
CA VAL A 75 -6.90 -3.07 -11.94
C VAL A 75 -7.96 -2.60 -10.92
N SER A 76 -7.67 -1.57 -10.11
CA SER A 76 -8.53 -1.07 -9.03
C SER A 76 -9.38 0.14 -9.41
#